data_AF-A0A7C3C7R5-F1
#
_entry.id   AF-A0A7C3C7R5-F1
#
_cell.length_a   1.000
_cell.length_b   1.000
_cell.length_c   1.000
_cell.angle_alpha   90.00
_cell.angle_beta   90.00
_cell.angle_gamma   90.00
#
_symmetry.space_group_name_H-M   'P 1'
#
loop_
_entity.id
_entity.type
_entity.pdbx_description
1 polymer ?
#
loop_
_entity_poly.entity_id
_entity_poly.type
_entity_poly.pdbx_seq_one_letter_code
_entity_poly.pdbx_strand_id
1 'polypeptide(L)' 'DKQTTDKGEVLEKLKASFAHARKAVEALDAADADKPVKMFGRDTTVRGACLNMIEHLGEHLGQSIAYARMNGVVPPWSRK' A
#
# COMPACT_ATOMS: atom_id res chain seq x y z
N ASP A 1 -15.93 8.16 2.63
CA ASP A 1 -16.38 6.95 3.34
C ASP A 1 -15.65 6.88 4.68
N LYS A 2 -16.37 6.92 5.80
CA LYS A 2 -15.81 6.95 7.18
C LYS A 2 -16.30 5.70 7.90
N GLN A 3 -15.80 4.54 7.51
CA GLN A 3 -16.40 3.27 7.94
C GLN A 3 -16.19 2.93 9.42
N THR A 4 -15.15 3.46 10.08
CA THR A 4 -14.91 3.31 11.53
C THR A 4 -13.72 4.17 11.97
N THR A 5 -13.67 4.56 13.26
CA THR A 5 -12.50 5.15 13.91
C THR A 5 -11.99 4.30 15.08
N ASP A 6 -12.56 3.11 15.30
CA ASP A 6 -12.07 2.19 16.31
C ASP A 6 -10.69 1.67 15.93
N LYS A 7 -9.74 1.72 16.87
CA LYS A 7 -8.34 1.34 16.59
C LYS A 7 -8.21 -0.13 16.23
N GLY A 8 -8.97 -1.01 16.89
CA GLY A 8 -8.94 -2.45 16.64
C GLY A 8 -9.45 -2.78 15.24
N GLU A 9 -10.62 -2.24 14.88
CA GLU A 9 -11.22 -2.44 13.56
C GLU A 9 -10.36 -1.87 12.43
N VAL A 10 -9.76 -0.69 12.63
CA VAL A 10 -8.83 -0.09 11.67
C VAL A 10 -7.61 -0.99 11.44
N LEU A 11 -7.02 -1.54 12.50
CA LEU A 11 -5.87 -2.43 12.39
C LEU A 11 -6.20 -3.72 11.65
N GLU A 12 -7.36 -4.32 11.92
CA GLU A 12 -7.79 -5.54 11.23
C GLU A 12 -8.06 -5.30 9.74
N LYS A 13 -8.76 -4.22 9.39
CA LYS A 13 -8.97 -3.82 7.99
C LYS A 13 -7.64 -3.54 7.28
N LEU A 14 -6.71 -2.85 7.95
CA LEU A 14 -5.39 -2.55 7.39
C LEU A 14 -4.62 -3.84 7.05
N LYS A 15 -4.53 -4.78 8.00
CA LYS A 15 -3.87 -6.08 7.79
C LYS A 15 -4.52 -6.86 6.64
N ALA A 16 -5.85 -6.90 6.60
CA ALA A 16 -6.59 -7.59 5.55
C ALA A 16 -6.31 -6.99 4.16
N SER A 17 -6.26 -5.65 4.05
CA SER A 17 -5.94 -4.96 2.80
C SER A 17 -4.53 -5.28 2.30
N PHE A 18 -3.51 -5.27 3.17
CA PHE A 18 -2.15 -5.65 2.78
C PHE A 18 -2.04 -7.12 2.39
N ALA A 19 -2.71 -8.02 3.13
CA ALA A 19 -2.75 -9.44 2.78
C ALA A 19 -3.40 -9.69 1.41
N HIS A 20 -4.49 -8.97 1.12
CA HIS A 20 -5.16 -9.04 -0.17
C HIS A 20 -4.26 -8.56 -1.32
N ALA A 21 -3.64 -7.38 -1.17
CA ALA A 21 -2.73 -6.84 -2.17
C ALA A 21 -1.53 -7.77 -2.42
N ARG A 22 -0.92 -8.31 -1.35
CA ARG A 22 0.18 -9.27 -1.46
C ARG A 22 -0.23 -10.52 -2.24
N LYS A 23 -1.36 -11.14 -1.87
CA LYS A 23 -1.86 -12.33 -2.55
C LYS A 23 -2.13 -12.08 -4.03
N ALA A 24 -2.66 -10.91 -4.38
CA ALA A 24 -2.91 -10.54 -5.78
C ALA A 24 -1.60 -10.41 -6.58
N VAL A 25 -0.56 -9.80 -5.99
CA VAL A 25 0.76 -9.67 -6.64
C VAL A 25 1.46 -11.02 -6.76
N GLU A 26 1.41 -11.87 -5.74
CA GLU A 26 2.02 -13.21 -5.76
C GLU A 26 1.33 -14.15 -6.77
N ALA A 27 0.05 -13.95 -7.05
CA ALA A 27 -0.71 -14.72 -8.03
C ALA A 27 -0.56 -14.18 -9.47
N LEU A 28 0.14 -13.06 -9.69
CA LEU A 28 0.31 -12.48 -11.01
C LEU A 28 1.31 -13.29 -11.84
N ASP A 29 0.86 -13.80 -12.99
CA ASP A 29 1.75 -14.39 -13.98
C ASP A 29 2.61 -13.30 -14.64
N ALA A 30 3.91 -13.56 -14.79
CA ALA A 30 4.83 -12.65 -15.47
C ALA A 30 4.41 -12.36 -16.92
N ALA A 31 3.78 -13.32 -17.61
CA ALA A 31 3.24 -13.14 -18.97
C ALA A 31 2.10 -12.10 -19.02
N ASP A 32 1.44 -11.87 -17.90
CA ASP A 32 0.30 -10.96 -17.78
C ASP A 32 0.69 -9.55 -17.35
N ALA A 33 1.94 -9.36 -16.90
CA ALA A 33 2.43 -8.11 -16.35
C ALA A 33 2.29 -6.92 -17.32
N ASP A 34 2.47 -7.16 -18.63
CA ASP A 34 2.44 -6.10 -19.64
C ASP A 34 1.10 -6.00 -20.37
N LYS A 35 0.06 -6.73 -19.90
CA LYS A 35 -1.31 -6.57 -20.41
C LYS A 35 -1.81 -5.14 -20.16
N PRO A 36 -2.48 -4.51 -21.14
CA PRO A 36 -2.99 -3.16 -21.00
C PRO A 36 -4.18 -3.11 -20.04
N VAL A 37 -4.21 -2.10 -19.18
CA VAL A 37 -5.31 -1.79 -18.26
C VAL A 37 -5.55 -0.29 -18.21
N LYS A 38 -6.74 0.12 -17.76
CA LYS A 38 -7.03 1.52 -17.44
C LYS A 38 -6.97 1.72 -15.93
N MET A 39 -6.15 2.66 -15.48
CA MET A 39 -6.04 3.06 -14.07
C MET A 39 -6.29 4.56 -13.96
N PHE A 40 -7.28 4.97 -13.15
CA PHE A 40 -7.70 6.37 -13.01
C PHE A 40 -7.98 7.08 -14.35
N GLY A 41 -8.58 6.34 -15.30
CA GLY A 41 -8.89 6.85 -16.65
C GLY A 41 -7.69 6.94 -17.60
N ARG A 42 -6.48 6.57 -17.17
CA ARG A 42 -5.26 6.58 -17.99
C ARG A 42 -4.87 5.16 -18.40
N ASP A 43 -4.37 5.01 -19.62
CA ASP A 43 -3.82 3.75 -20.10
C ASP A 43 -2.49 3.45 -19.39
N THR A 44 -2.33 2.19 -18.97
CA THR A 44 -1.12 1.65 -18.35
C THR A 44 -1.07 0.14 -18.55
N THR A 45 -0.13 -0.55 -17.93
CA THR A 45 -0.09 -2.02 -17.86
C THR A 45 -0.39 -2.51 -16.45
N VAL A 46 -0.65 -3.81 -16.26
CA VAL A 46 -0.78 -4.41 -14.93
C VAL A 46 0.46 -4.10 -14.07
N ARG A 47 1.65 -4.23 -14.64
CA ARG A 47 2.93 -3.85 -14.02
C ARG A 47 2.95 -2.38 -13.64
N GLY A 48 2.52 -1.49 -14.54
CA GLY A 48 2.44 -0.06 -14.28
C GLY A 48 1.51 0.26 -13.10
N ALA A 49 0.38 -0.43 -12.99
CA ALA A 49 -0.53 -0.30 -11.86
C ALA A 49 0.11 -0.78 -10.54
N CYS A 50 0.84 -1.91 -10.56
CA CYS A 50 1.58 -2.39 -9.39
C CYS A 50 2.68 -1.41 -8.95
N LEU A 51 3.42 -0.83 -9.89
CA LEU A 51 4.46 0.16 -9.59
C LEU A 51 3.86 1.43 -8.97
N ASN A 52 2.74 1.93 -9.51
CA ASN A 52 2.05 3.08 -8.93
C ASN A 52 1.54 2.80 -7.50
N MET A 53 1.06 1.58 -7.23
CA MET A 53 0.70 1.18 -5.88
C MET A 53 1.91 1.21 -4.92
N ILE A 54 3.08 0.73 -5.36
CA ILE A 54 4.30 0.74 -4.54
C ILE A 54 4.78 2.17 -4.26
N GLU A 55 4.79 3.03 -5.27
CA GLU A 55 5.12 4.46 -5.14
C GLU A 55 4.23 5.12 -4.09
N HIS A 56 2.90 4.98 -4.23
CA HIS A 56 1.92 5.56 -3.33
C HIS A 56 2.05 5.05 -1.88
N LEU A 57 2.34 3.75 -1.70
CA LEU A 57 2.65 3.19 -0.38
C LEU A 57 3.92 3.80 0.22
N GLY A 58 4.93 4.07 -0.61
CA GLY A 58 6.16 4.76 -0.20
C GLY A 58 5.91 6.18 0.31
N GLU A 59 5.07 6.96 -0.39
CA GLU A 59 4.69 8.31 0.03
C GLU A 59 3.99 8.30 1.40
N HIS A 60 3.00 7.41 1.58
CA HIS A 60 2.29 7.27 2.85
C HIS A 60 3.17 6.75 3.99
N LEU A 61 4.15 5.89 3.69
CA LEU A 61 5.14 5.46 4.68
C LEU A 61 5.99 6.64 5.15
N GLY A 62 6.44 7.51 4.23
CA GLY A 62 7.16 8.74 4.57
C GLY A 62 6.36 9.65 5.51
N GLN A 63 5.08 9.86 5.20
CA GLN A 63 4.16 10.61 6.06
C GLN A 63 4.01 9.95 7.44
N SER A 64 3.85 8.62 7.49
CA SER A 64 3.72 7.86 8.74
C SER A 64 4.98 7.95 9.61
N ILE A 65 6.17 7.93 9.00
CA ILE A 65 7.45 8.12 9.70
C ILE A 65 7.53 9.52 10.31
N ALA A 66 7.12 10.56 9.56
CA ALA A 66 7.10 11.93 10.07
C ALA A 66 6.17 12.05 11.29
N TYR A 67 4.94 11.51 11.20
CA TYR A 67 4.01 11.50 12.33
C TYR A 67 4.53 10.72 13.53
N ALA A 68 5.15 9.55 13.33
CA ALA A 68 5.74 8.79 14.42
C ALA A 68 6.77 9.62 15.18
N ARG A 69 7.69 10.29 14.46
CA ARG A 69 8.71 11.17 15.05
C ARG A 69 8.11 12.37 15.78
N MET A 70 7.11 13.04 15.20
CA MET A 70 6.41 14.14 15.85
C MET A 70 5.73 13.73 17.16
N ASN A 71 5.35 12.45 17.30
CA ASN A 71 4.74 11.89 18.50
C ASN A 71 5.74 11.14 19.40
N GLY A 72 7.05 11.32 19.21
CA GLY A 72 8.09 10.68 20.03
C GLY A 72 8.24 9.17 19.84
N VAL A 73 7.61 8.58 18.81
CA VAL A 73 7.72 7.16 18.47
C VAL A 73 8.90 6.96 17.54
N VAL A 74 9.88 6.16 17.96
CA VAL A 74 11.02 5.77 17.10
C VAL A 74 10.65 4.55 16.25
N PRO A 75 10.61 4.67 14.91
CA PRO A 75 10.28 3.56 14.04
C PRO A 75 11.25 2.38 14.24
N PRO A 76 10.76 1.12 14.23
CA PRO A 76 11.57 -0.06 14.53
C PRO A 76 12.84 -0.21 13.71
N TRP A 77 12.78 0.09 12.42
CA TRP A 77 13.90 0.01 11.47
C TRP A 77 14.89 1.17 11.59
N SER A 78 14.65 2.14 12.46
CA SER A 78 15.56 3.25 12.78
C SER A 78 16.21 3.08 14.17
N ARG A 79 15.91 2.01 14.90
CA ARG A 79 16.57 1.70 16.17
C ARG A 79 17.97 1.14 15.87
N LYS A 80 18.98 1.66 16.58
CA LYS A 80 20.35 1.13 16.54
C LYS A 80 20.44 -0.19 17.29
#